data_AF-A0A535VY59-F1
#
_entry.id   AF-A0A535VY59-F1
#
_cell.length_a   1.000
_cell.length_b   1.000
_cell.length_c   1.000
_cell.angle_alpha   90.00
_cell.angle_beta   90.00
_cell.angle_gamma   90.00
#
_symmetry.space_group_name_H-M   'P 1'
#
loop_
_entity.id
_entity.type
_entity.pdbx_description
1 polymer ?
#
loop_
_entity_poly.entity_id
_entity_poly.type
_entity_poly.pdbx_seq_one_letter_code
_entity_poly.pdbx_strand_id
1 'polypeptide(L)'
;MAHRFARFATAAALQLVALVLAHELVFLARYGSRFGEALVHSGHGEAWTAAVMTSVALAIALGAAGVFRLARLGLLVHRRGRVRVDRAAARSLHSRSFLRGWLLLALRMAILSVALLTLQENVERWWIGQVAPGPGILVSAEYPNALWITIAVAFAISLVAALFEWHRRVLLARLRTARVSLPRAHGSAPARPGVVVRPLTESVLGRRSALRAPPPASAA
;
A
#
# COMPACT_ATOMS: atom_id res chain seq x y z
N MET A 1 12.75 1.23 11.36
CA MET A 1 12.65 2.63 10.89
C MET A 1 12.71 2.75 9.36
N ALA A 2 13.66 2.08 8.68
CA ALA A 2 13.85 2.17 7.21
C ALA A 2 12.59 1.99 6.34
N HIS A 3 11.70 1.03 6.67
CA HIS A 3 10.46 0.82 5.89
C HIS A 3 9.46 1.99 5.98
N ARG A 4 9.37 2.66 7.15
CA ARG A 4 8.49 3.83 7.31
C ARG A 4 9.03 5.02 6.51
N PHE A 5 10.35 5.22 6.59
CA PHE A 5 11.05 6.24 5.80
C PHE A 5 10.84 6.05 4.30
N ALA A 6 11.05 4.83 3.78
CA ALA A 6 10.85 4.55 2.36
C ALA A 6 9.41 4.83 1.89
N ARG A 7 8.40 4.50 2.70
CA ARG A 7 6.99 4.80 2.37
C ARG A 7 6.72 6.30 2.35
N PHE A 8 7.26 7.02 3.32
CA PHE A 8 7.13 8.47 3.38
C PHE A 8 7.81 9.11 2.16
N ALA A 9 9.03 8.69 1.83
CA ALA A 9 9.77 9.16 0.66
C ALA A 9 9.01 8.90 -0.65
N THR A 10 8.43 7.71 -0.85
CA THR A 10 7.58 7.45 -2.03
C THR A 10 6.34 8.34 -2.04
N ALA A 11 5.67 8.54 -0.91
CA ALA A 11 4.49 9.39 -0.84
C ALA A 11 4.83 10.86 -1.14
N ALA A 12 5.92 11.37 -0.56
CA ALA A 12 6.42 12.71 -0.83
C ALA A 12 6.80 12.90 -2.30
N ALA A 13 7.48 11.91 -2.90
CA ALA A 13 7.83 11.95 -4.32
C ALA A 13 6.59 11.96 -5.23
N LEU A 14 5.60 11.11 -4.96
CA LEU A 14 4.34 11.11 -5.71
C LEU A 14 3.59 12.43 -5.58
N GLN A 15 3.59 13.02 -4.37
CA GLN A 15 2.95 14.30 -4.11
C GLN A 15 3.68 15.46 -4.82
N LEU A 16 5.02 15.45 -4.84
CA LEU A 16 5.83 16.44 -5.53
C LEU A 16 5.56 16.38 -7.05
N VAL A 17 5.57 15.17 -7.62
CA VAL A 17 5.25 14.97 -9.05
C VAL A 17 3.83 15.44 -9.36
N ALA A 18 2.86 15.17 -8.49
CA ALA A 18 1.49 15.65 -8.66
C ALA A 18 1.39 17.16 -8.62
N LEU A 19 2.10 17.82 -7.70
CA LEU A 19 2.12 19.26 -7.57
C LEU A 19 2.73 19.92 -8.82
N VAL A 20 3.93 19.48 -9.23
CA VAL A 20 4.62 20.00 -10.41
C VAL A 20 3.77 19.79 -11.67
N LEU A 21 3.22 18.58 -11.87
CA LEU A 21 2.42 18.31 -13.05
C LEU A 21 1.10 19.12 -13.07
N ALA A 22 0.45 19.27 -11.92
CA ALA A 22 -0.76 20.11 -11.82
C ALA A 22 -0.42 21.57 -12.14
N HIS A 23 0.65 22.09 -11.57
CA HIS A 23 1.12 23.46 -11.82
C HIS A 23 1.38 23.71 -13.32
N GLU A 24 2.17 22.85 -13.96
CA GLU A 24 2.49 22.98 -15.38
C GLU A 24 1.25 22.87 -16.26
N LEU A 25 0.31 21.96 -15.94
CA LEU A 25 -0.93 21.82 -16.70
C LEU A 25 -1.88 23.00 -16.51
N VAL A 26 -1.89 23.64 -15.33
CA VAL A 26 -2.67 24.87 -15.10
C VAL A 26 -2.09 26.02 -15.92
N PHE A 27 -0.77 26.19 -15.92
CA PHE A 27 -0.10 27.19 -16.76
C PHE A 27 -0.33 26.92 -18.25
N LEU A 28 -0.21 25.67 -18.69
CA LEU A 28 -0.45 25.29 -20.08
C LEU A 28 -1.91 25.54 -20.49
N ALA A 29 -2.87 25.19 -19.63
CA ALA A 29 -4.29 25.45 -19.88
C ALA A 29 -4.60 26.95 -19.95
N ARG A 30 -3.91 27.78 -19.15
CA ARG A 30 -4.09 29.22 -19.12
C ARG A 30 -3.45 29.92 -20.33
N TYR A 31 -2.21 29.58 -20.66
CA TYR A 31 -1.38 30.33 -21.62
C TYR A 31 -1.25 29.67 -22.98
N GLY A 32 -1.64 28.39 -23.13
CA GLY A 32 -1.63 27.68 -24.40
C GLY A 32 -0.26 27.66 -25.05
N SER A 33 -0.18 28.12 -26.30
CA SER A 33 1.08 28.20 -27.05
C SER A 33 2.12 29.15 -26.43
N ARG A 34 1.68 30.11 -25.59
CA ARG A 34 2.56 31.08 -24.91
C ARG A 34 3.07 30.59 -23.55
N PHE A 35 2.80 29.33 -23.21
CA PHE A 35 3.19 28.70 -21.95
C PHE A 35 4.66 28.92 -21.56
N GLY A 36 5.60 28.68 -22.49
CA GLY A 36 7.03 28.85 -22.21
C GLY A 36 7.42 30.30 -21.92
N GLU A 37 6.88 31.26 -22.68
CA GLU A 37 7.09 32.69 -22.41
C GLU A 37 6.53 33.06 -21.04
N ALA A 38 5.30 32.62 -20.73
CA ALA A 38 4.62 32.95 -19.49
C ALA A 38 5.37 32.43 -18.26
N LEU A 39 5.90 31.20 -18.29
CA LEU A 39 6.75 30.64 -17.25
C LEU A 39 7.99 31.52 -16.99
N VAL A 40 8.71 31.91 -18.03
CA VAL A 40 9.91 32.75 -17.86
C VAL A 40 9.55 34.10 -17.24
N HIS A 41 8.46 34.73 -17.69
CA HIS A 41 8.00 36.01 -17.15
C HIS A 41 7.46 35.91 -15.72
N SER A 42 6.94 34.76 -15.30
CA SER A 42 6.50 34.50 -13.92
C SER A 42 7.63 34.02 -13.00
N GLY A 43 8.89 34.17 -13.41
CA GLY A 43 10.05 33.82 -12.59
C GLY A 43 10.40 32.33 -12.56
N HIS A 44 9.76 31.51 -13.41
CA HIS A 44 10.02 30.08 -13.52
C HIS A 44 11.22 29.79 -14.45
N GLY A 45 12.38 30.30 -14.05
CA GLY A 45 13.64 30.16 -14.78
C GLY A 45 14.34 28.81 -14.59
N GLU A 46 15.67 28.82 -14.54
CA GLU A 46 16.49 27.60 -14.48
C GLU A 46 16.22 26.75 -13.23
N ALA A 47 16.01 27.38 -12.06
CA ALA A 47 15.73 26.67 -10.82
C ALA A 47 14.42 25.86 -10.88
N TRP A 48 13.38 26.43 -11.51
CA TRP A 48 12.12 25.72 -11.73
C TRP A 48 12.30 24.55 -12.70
N THR A 49 13.01 24.79 -13.81
CA THR A 49 13.34 23.72 -14.77
C THR A 49 14.08 22.57 -14.09
N ALA A 50 15.05 22.88 -13.22
CA ALA A 50 15.75 21.87 -12.42
C ALA A 50 14.80 21.11 -11.48
N ALA A 51 13.85 21.78 -10.83
CA ALA A 51 12.84 21.15 -9.98
C ALA A 51 11.92 20.20 -10.77
N VAL A 52 11.47 20.62 -11.95
CA VAL A 52 10.67 19.78 -12.88
C VAL A 52 11.47 18.55 -13.30
N MET A 53 12.69 18.74 -13.78
CA MET A 53 13.56 17.65 -14.24
C MET A 53 13.89 16.67 -13.11
N THR A 54 14.15 17.18 -11.90
CA THR A 54 14.38 16.35 -10.71
C THR A 54 13.15 15.54 -10.35
N SER A 55 11.96 16.14 -10.42
CA SER A 55 10.69 15.46 -10.15
C SER A 55 10.42 14.36 -11.17
N VAL A 56 10.67 14.62 -12.45
CA VAL A 56 10.55 13.63 -13.54
C VAL A 56 11.55 12.49 -13.34
N ALA A 57 12.82 12.80 -13.09
CA ALA A 57 13.85 11.80 -12.84
C ALA A 57 13.51 10.91 -11.63
N LEU A 58 13.01 11.51 -10.54
CA LEU A 58 12.57 10.79 -9.36
C LEU A 58 11.36 9.90 -9.66
N ALA A 59 10.40 10.38 -10.44
CA ALA A 59 9.24 9.59 -10.87
C ALA A 59 9.68 8.36 -11.69
N ILE A 60 10.57 8.56 -12.67
CA ILE A 60 11.12 7.49 -13.50
C ILE A 60 11.87 6.48 -12.63
N ALA A 61 12.76 6.94 -11.75
CA ALA A 61 13.55 6.05 -10.89
C ALA A 61 12.68 5.22 -9.96
N LEU A 62 11.68 5.83 -9.31
CA LEU A 62 10.75 5.13 -8.42
C LEU A 62 9.82 4.18 -9.20
N GLY A 63 9.36 4.60 -10.38
CA GLY A 63 8.57 3.78 -11.29
C GLY A 63 9.34 2.53 -11.73
N ALA A 64 10.56 2.70 -12.22
CA ALA A 64 11.44 1.61 -12.63
C ALA A 64 11.75 0.66 -11.46
N ALA A 65 12.06 1.20 -10.27
CA ALA A 65 12.27 0.39 -9.07
C ALA A 65 10.99 -0.40 -8.67
N GLY A 66 9.82 0.21 -8.81
CA GLY A 66 8.52 -0.42 -8.59
C GLY A 66 8.26 -1.58 -9.56
N VAL A 67 8.45 -1.33 -10.86
CA VAL A 67 8.31 -2.34 -11.93
C VAL A 67 9.29 -3.48 -11.72
N PHE A 68 10.56 -3.19 -11.46
CA PHE A 68 11.58 -4.21 -11.21
C PHE A 68 11.22 -5.09 -10.01
N ARG A 69 10.75 -4.50 -8.90
CA ARG A 69 10.28 -5.25 -7.72
C ARG A 69 9.08 -6.14 -8.05
N LEU A 70 8.11 -5.63 -8.83
CA LEU A 70 6.96 -6.43 -9.27
C LEU A 70 7.39 -7.57 -10.19
N ALA A 71 8.30 -7.33 -11.14
CA ALA A 71 8.82 -8.34 -12.06
C ALA A 71 9.53 -9.46 -11.29
N ARG A 72 10.42 -9.12 -10.35
CA ARG A 72 11.07 -10.10 -9.47
C ARG A 72 10.07 -10.92 -8.66
N LEU A 73 9.04 -10.27 -8.11
CA LEU A 73 7.99 -10.96 -7.36
C LEU A 73 7.15 -11.88 -8.28
N GLY A 74 6.85 -11.44 -9.49
CA GLY A 74 6.19 -12.23 -10.52
C GLY A 74 6.98 -13.48 -10.90
N LEU A 75 8.29 -13.35 -11.09
CA LEU A 75 9.20 -14.47 -11.35
C LEU A 75 9.22 -15.47 -10.19
N LEU A 76 9.24 -14.99 -8.93
CA LEU A 76 9.18 -15.87 -7.75
C LEU A 76 7.86 -16.65 -7.66
N VAL A 77 6.74 -16.01 -7.98
CA VAL A 77 5.43 -16.69 -8.04
C VAL A 77 5.40 -17.72 -9.17
N HIS A 78 5.94 -17.38 -10.34
CA HIS A 78 5.99 -18.28 -11.49
C HIS A 78 6.80 -19.55 -11.19
N ARG A 79 7.98 -19.40 -10.56
CA ARG A 79 8.85 -20.53 -10.18
C ARG A 79 8.24 -21.48 -9.16
N ARG A 80 7.24 -21.06 -8.37
CA ARG A 80 6.64 -21.88 -7.29
C ARG A 80 5.40 -22.68 -7.69
N GLY A 81 5.01 -22.68 -8.96
CA GLY A 81 3.93 -23.54 -9.45
C GLY A 81 2.52 -23.00 -9.18
N ARG A 82 1.56 -23.45 -10.00
CA ARG A 82 0.21 -22.90 -10.09
C ARG A 82 -0.73 -23.55 -9.06
N VAL A 83 -0.96 -22.89 -7.93
CA VAL A 83 -2.15 -23.19 -7.11
C VAL A 83 -3.39 -22.72 -7.88
N ARG A 84 -4.31 -23.65 -8.19
CA ARG A 84 -5.65 -23.35 -8.73
C ARG A 84 -6.46 -22.66 -7.64
N VAL A 85 -6.41 -21.34 -7.60
CA VAL A 85 -7.37 -20.53 -6.82
C VAL A 85 -8.57 -20.28 -7.72
N ASP A 86 -9.78 -20.46 -7.19
CA ASP A 86 -11.01 -20.10 -7.89
C ASP A 86 -11.01 -18.60 -8.21
N ARG A 87 -10.78 -18.30 -9.50
CA ARG A 87 -10.40 -16.97 -9.95
C ARG A 87 -11.58 -16.01 -9.99
N ALA A 88 -12.82 -16.50 -10.06
CA ALA A 88 -13.99 -15.66 -10.27
C ALA A 88 -14.41 -14.92 -8.98
N ALA A 89 -14.65 -15.66 -7.89
CA ALA A 89 -15.01 -15.08 -6.59
C ALA A 89 -13.88 -14.23 -5.98
N ALA A 90 -12.63 -14.65 -6.16
CA ALA A 90 -11.49 -13.85 -5.74
C ALA A 90 -11.40 -12.51 -6.50
N ARG A 91 -11.66 -12.49 -7.81
CA ARG A 91 -11.53 -11.26 -8.63
C ARG A 91 -12.51 -10.16 -8.24
N SER A 92 -13.76 -10.48 -7.91
CA SER A 92 -14.78 -9.46 -7.59
C SER A 92 -14.48 -8.73 -6.28
N LEU A 93 -14.09 -9.47 -5.23
CA LEU A 93 -13.67 -8.91 -3.93
C LEU A 93 -12.38 -8.10 -4.03
N HIS A 94 -11.45 -8.53 -4.90
CA HIS A 94 -10.21 -7.79 -5.16
C HIS A 94 -10.45 -6.49 -5.94
N SER A 95 -11.49 -6.42 -6.79
CA SER A 95 -11.80 -5.23 -7.58
C SER A 95 -12.44 -4.14 -6.72
N ARG A 96 -13.38 -4.49 -5.83
CA ARG A 96 -13.99 -3.53 -4.89
C ARG A 96 -12.97 -2.96 -3.90
N SER A 97 -12.08 -3.81 -3.39
CA SER A 97 -11.01 -3.37 -2.48
C SER A 97 -9.94 -2.52 -3.16
N PHE A 98 -9.68 -2.76 -4.46
CA PHE A 98 -8.88 -1.85 -5.29
C PHE A 98 -9.56 -0.49 -5.44
N LEU A 99 -10.81 -0.45 -5.91
CA LEU A 99 -11.54 0.80 -6.14
C LEU A 99 -11.63 1.64 -4.87
N ARG A 100 -12.01 1.04 -3.74
CA ARG A 100 -12.06 1.74 -2.44
C ARG A 100 -10.68 2.25 -2.01
N GLY A 101 -9.64 1.45 -2.18
CA GLY A 101 -8.26 1.84 -1.84
C GLY A 101 -7.75 2.98 -2.70
N TRP A 102 -8.03 2.95 -4.00
CA TRP A 102 -7.69 4.03 -4.93
C TRP A 102 -8.45 5.31 -4.59
N LEU A 103 -9.78 5.26 -4.43
CA LEU A 103 -10.58 6.46 -4.14
C LEU A 103 -10.13 7.16 -2.84
N LEU A 104 -9.81 6.40 -1.79
CA LEU A 104 -9.28 6.96 -0.55
C LEU A 104 -7.90 7.62 -0.74
N LEU A 105 -7.03 7.01 -1.56
CA LEU A 105 -5.72 7.59 -1.87
C LEU A 105 -5.86 8.82 -2.76
N ALA A 106 -6.71 8.77 -3.77
CA ALA A 106 -7.01 9.84 -4.70
C ALA A 106 -7.55 11.07 -3.97
N LEU A 107 -8.52 10.87 -3.08
CA LEU A 107 -9.08 11.96 -2.28
C LEU A 107 -8.01 12.62 -1.39
N ARG A 108 -7.19 11.81 -0.70
CA ARG A 108 -6.10 12.34 0.13
C ARG A 108 -5.08 13.13 -0.68
N MET A 109 -4.67 12.59 -1.83
CA MET A 109 -3.75 13.28 -2.73
C MET A 109 -4.35 14.54 -3.32
N ALA A 110 -5.65 14.53 -3.69
CA ALA A 110 -6.32 15.70 -4.24
C ALA A 110 -6.38 16.82 -3.20
N ILE A 111 -6.82 16.53 -1.98
CA ILE A 111 -6.86 17.51 -0.87
C ILE A 111 -5.47 18.09 -0.62
N LEU A 112 -4.44 17.22 -0.53
CA LEU A 112 -3.08 17.68 -0.27
C LEU A 112 -2.51 18.49 -1.43
N SER A 113 -2.78 18.11 -2.68
CA SER A 113 -2.31 18.84 -3.87
C SER A 113 -2.97 20.21 -3.97
N VAL A 114 -4.28 20.28 -3.74
CA VAL A 114 -5.04 21.54 -3.71
C VAL A 114 -4.50 22.47 -2.61
N ALA A 115 -4.25 21.95 -1.41
CA ALA A 115 -3.69 22.73 -0.31
C ALA A 115 -2.26 23.24 -0.61
N LEU A 116 -1.40 22.38 -1.15
CA LEU A 116 -0.02 22.74 -1.48
C LEU A 116 0.04 23.74 -2.64
N LEU A 117 -0.76 23.57 -3.69
CA LEU A 117 -0.82 24.50 -4.80
C LEU A 117 -1.38 25.86 -4.36
N THR A 118 -2.42 25.86 -3.52
CA THR A 118 -2.91 27.09 -2.89
C THR A 118 -1.79 27.78 -2.11
N LEU A 119 -1.08 27.05 -1.26
CA LEU A 119 0.01 27.61 -0.47
C LEU A 119 1.11 28.20 -1.36
N GLN A 120 1.52 27.48 -2.41
CA GLN A 120 2.53 27.92 -3.36
C GLN A 120 2.14 29.25 -4.01
N GLU A 121 0.95 29.32 -4.62
CA GLU A 121 0.46 30.54 -5.30
C GLU A 121 0.34 31.74 -4.34
N ASN A 122 -0.07 31.49 -3.09
CA ASN A 122 -0.16 32.55 -2.09
C ASN A 122 1.22 33.07 -1.67
N VAL A 123 2.20 32.17 -1.51
CA VAL A 123 3.59 32.53 -1.20
C VAL A 123 4.20 33.33 -2.34
N GLU A 124 3.99 32.90 -3.59
CA GLU A 124 4.49 33.60 -4.77
C GLU A 124 3.93 35.01 -4.89
N ARG A 125 2.61 35.17 -4.72
CA ARG A 125 1.96 36.50 -4.73
C ARG A 125 2.44 37.40 -3.61
N TRP A 126 2.56 36.85 -2.39
CA TRP A 126 3.07 37.60 -1.26
C TRP A 126 4.52 38.06 -1.50
N TRP A 127 5.34 37.19 -2.09
CA TRP A 127 6.74 37.50 -2.42
C TRP A 127 6.89 38.66 -3.42
N ILE A 128 5.95 38.80 -4.37
CA ILE A 128 5.89 39.92 -5.32
C ILE A 128 5.07 41.12 -4.82
N GLY A 129 4.72 41.15 -3.53
CA GLY A 129 4.01 42.27 -2.89
C GLY A 129 2.50 42.33 -3.17
N GLN A 130 1.90 41.28 -3.72
CA GLN A 130 0.45 41.19 -3.94
C GLN A 130 -0.27 40.59 -2.73
N VAL A 131 -1.57 40.90 -2.61
CA VAL A 131 -2.44 40.31 -1.59
C VAL A 131 -2.61 38.81 -1.86
N ALA A 132 -2.41 38.00 -0.82
CA ALA A 132 -2.60 36.55 -0.85
C ALA A 132 -4.11 36.22 -1.00
N PRO A 133 -4.55 35.69 -2.16
CA PRO A 133 -5.98 35.43 -2.47
C PRO A 133 -6.59 34.25 -1.69
N GLY A 134 -5.79 33.53 -0.91
CA GLY A 134 -6.18 32.31 -0.21
C GLY A 134 -6.58 31.19 -1.18
N PRO A 135 -7.48 30.27 -0.77
CA PRO A 135 -7.93 29.16 -1.61
C PRO A 135 -8.78 29.60 -2.82
N GLY A 136 -9.26 30.84 -2.84
CA GLY A 136 -10.03 31.40 -3.97
C GLY A 136 -9.26 31.43 -5.29
N ILE A 137 -7.91 31.36 -5.24
CA ILE A 137 -7.07 31.42 -6.44
C ILE A 137 -7.36 30.29 -7.44
N LEU A 138 -7.66 29.09 -6.93
CA LEU A 138 -7.88 27.89 -7.76
C LEU A 138 -9.25 27.87 -8.46
N VAL A 139 -10.15 28.78 -8.08
CA VAL A 139 -11.46 28.98 -8.69
C VAL A 139 -11.58 30.36 -9.35
N SER A 140 -10.49 31.12 -9.39
CA SER A 140 -10.47 32.46 -9.97
C SER A 140 -10.54 32.42 -11.49
N ALA A 141 -11.00 33.52 -12.09
CA ALA A 141 -10.99 33.69 -13.55
C ALA A 141 -9.58 33.73 -14.15
N GLU A 142 -8.56 33.99 -13.31
CA GLU A 142 -7.17 34.03 -13.73
C GLU A 142 -6.63 32.64 -14.07
N TYR A 143 -7.09 31.61 -13.35
CA TYR A 143 -6.71 30.21 -13.56
C TYR A 143 -7.95 29.34 -13.76
N PRO A 144 -8.60 29.43 -14.94
CA PRO A 144 -9.82 28.66 -15.20
C PRO A 144 -9.52 27.17 -15.10
N ASN A 145 -10.37 26.45 -14.35
CA ASN A 145 -10.28 25.02 -14.12
C ASN A 145 -9.07 24.53 -13.29
N ALA A 146 -8.31 25.41 -12.62
CA ALA A 146 -7.13 24.99 -11.85
C ALA A 146 -7.46 23.94 -10.79
N LEU A 147 -8.56 24.12 -10.06
CA LEU A 147 -9.06 23.13 -9.11
C LEU A 147 -9.30 21.77 -9.77
N TRP A 148 -10.00 21.74 -10.91
CA TRP A 148 -10.37 20.49 -11.59
C TRP A 148 -9.16 19.78 -12.21
N ILE A 149 -8.23 20.53 -12.80
CA ILE A 149 -6.96 20.01 -13.33
C ILE A 149 -6.16 19.37 -12.19
N THR A 150 -6.04 20.06 -11.05
CA THR A 150 -5.31 19.55 -9.88
C THR A 150 -5.93 18.26 -9.34
N ILE A 151 -7.26 18.20 -9.24
CA ILE A 151 -7.97 16.99 -8.82
C ILE A 151 -7.73 15.86 -9.83
N ALA A 152 -7.85 16.12 -11.13
CA ALA A 152 -7.66 15.11 -12.18
C ALA A 152 -6.24 14.52 -12.16
N VAL A 153 -5.22 15.36 -12.00
CA VAL A 153 -3.81 14.94 -11.87
C VAL A 153 -3.61 14.05 -10.64
N ALA A 154 -4.13 14.46 -9.48
CA ALA A 154 -4.05 13.67 -8.26
C ALA A 154 -4.73 12.30 -8.40
N PHE A 155 -5.87 12.24 -9.09
CA PHE A 155 -6.58 11.00 -9.40
C PHE A 155 -5.77 10.09 -10.33
N ALA A 156 -5.15 10.65 -11.37
CA ALA A 156 -4.33 9.90 -12.31
C ALA A 156 -3.09 9.30 -11.64
N ILE A 157 -2.35 10.10 -10.86
CA ILE A 157 -1.13 9.63 -10.18
C ILE A 157 -1.46 8.59 -9.10
N SER A 158 -2.52 8.84 -8.32
CA SER A 158 -2.97 7.88 -7.31
C SER A 158 -3.49 6.57 -7.92
N LEU A 159 -4.04 6.60 -9.14
CA LEU A 159 -4.44 5.39 -9.88
C LEU A 159 -3.22 4.53 -10.18
N VAL A 160 -2.15 5.12 -10.71
CA VAL A 160 -0.89 4.42 -10.97
C VAL A 160 -0.35 3.80 -9.68
N ALA A 161 -0.26 4.59 -8.60
CA ALA A 161 0.21 4.09 -7.30
C ALA A 161 -0.67 2.95 -6.74
N ALA A 162 -1.99 3.07 -6.86
CA ALA A 162 -2.93 2.05 -6.43
C ALA A 162 -2.80 0.75 -7.24
N LEU A 163 -2.56 0.85 -8.56
CA LEU A 163 -2.32 -0.29 -9.44
C LEU A 163 -1.05 -1.04 -9.04
N PHE A 164 0.04 -0.34 -8.74
CA PHE A 164 1.28 -0.96 -8.23
C PHE A 164 1.04 -1.69 -6.92
N GLU A 165 0.38 -1.05 -5.95
CA GLU A 165 0.11 -1.65 -4.64
C GLU A 165 -0.87 -2.82 -4.73
N TRP A 166 -1.84 -2.76 -5.65
CA TRP A 166 -2.75 -3.86 -5.91
C TRP A 166 -2.02 -5.07 -6.50
N HIS A 167 -1.23 -4.88 -7.56
CA HIS A 167 -0.42 -5.97 -8.16
C HIS A 167 0.51 -6.59 -7.12
N ARG A 168 1.17 -5.78 -6.30
CA ARG A 168 2.04 -6.24 -5.21
C ARG A 168 1.27 -7.13 -4.24
N ARG A 169 0.09 -6.70 -3.78
CA ARG A 169 -0.76 -7.47 -2.85
C ARG A 169 -1.21 -8.79 -3.46
N VAL A 170 -1.65 -8.80 -4.72
CA VAL A 170 -2.06 -10.02 -5.44
C VAL A 170 -0.91 -11.02 -5.51
N LEU A 171 0.28 -10.58 -5.91
CA LEU A 171 1.45 -11.46 -6.01
C LEU A 171 1.90 -11.99 -4.64
N LEU A 172 1.89 -11.16 -3.60
CA LEU A 172 2.20 -11.59 -2.23
C LEU A 172 1.17 -12.59 -1.69
N ALA A 173 -0.12 -12.39 -1.96
CA ALA A 173 -1.16 -13.32 -1.58
C ALA A 173 -0.94 -14.69 -2.23
N ARG A 174 -0.66 -14.72 -3.55
CA ARG A 174 -0.32 -15.95 -4.28
C ARG A 174 0.89 -16.65 -3.69
N LEU A 175 1.93 -15.89 -3.34
CA LEU A 175 3.15 -16.44 -2.72
C LEU A 175 2.89 -17.05 -1.34
N ARG A 176 2.00 -16.43 -0.54
CA ARG A 176 1.59 -16.96 0.77
C ARG A 176 0.78 -18.25 0.62
N THR A 177 -0.18 -18.29 -0.31
CA THR A 177 -0.95 -19.51 -0.57
C THR A 177 -0.05 -20.66 -1.01
N ALA A 178 0.89 -20.42 -1.93
CA ALA A 178 1.85 -21.43 -2.36
C ALA A 178 2.73 -21.98 -1.22
N ARG A 179 3.00 -21.18 -0.17
CA ARG A 179 3.73 -21.65 1.02
C ARG A 179 2.87 -22.53 1.93
N VAL A 180 1.57 -22.25 2.04
CA VAL A 180 0.64 -23.02 2.88
C VAL A 180 0.32 -24.38 2.25
N SER A 181 0.31 -24.48 0.92
CA SER A 181 0.06 -25.73 0.20
C SER A 181 1.22 -26.74 0.23
N LEU A 182 2.41 -26.34 0.69
CA LEU A 182 3.47 -27.30 0.96
C LEU A 182 3.06 -28.09 2.20
N PRO A 183 3.01 -29.44 2.16
CA PRO A 183 2.84 -30.23 3.36
C PRO A 183 3.89 -29.75 4.34
N ARG A 184 3.47 -29.25 5.52
CA ARG A 184 4.40 -29.21 6.65
C ARG A 184 4.87 -30.65 6.75
N ALA A 185 6.15 -30.89 6.46
CA ALA A 185 6.80 -32.12 6.85
C ALA A 185 6.53 -32.22 8.36
N HIS A 186 5.48 -32.98 8.71
CA HIS A 186 5.38 -33.53 10.03
C HIS A 186 6.65 -34.35 10.05
N GLY A 187 7.62 -33.89 10.83
CA GLY A 187 8.70 -34.75 11.22
C GLY A 187 7.99 -35.96 11.80
N SER A 188 7.87 -37.01 11.00
CA SER A 188 7.82 -38.36 11.47
C SER A 188 9.16 -38.53 12.18
N ALA A 189 9.25 -37.96 13.38
CA ALA A 189 10.19 -38.45 14.35
C ALA A 189 9.91 -39.96 14.37
N PRO A 190 10.89 -40.83 14.05
CA PRO A 190 10.66 -42.24 14.18
C PRO A 190 10.17 -42.45 15.60
N ALA A 191 8.98 -43.05 15.73
CA ALA A 191 8.48 -43.48 17.02
C ALA A 191 9.59 -44.32 17.64
N ARG A 192 10.24 -43.80 18.69
CA ARG A 192 11.19 -44.59 19.47
C ARG A 192 10.42 -45.85 19.87
N PRO A 193 10.92 -47.05 19.57
CA PRO A 193 10.26 -48.28 19.99
C PRO A 193 10.03 -48.20 21.49
N GLY A 194 8.78 -48.41 21.88
CA GLY A 194 8.31 -48.25 23.24
C GLY A 194 9.16 -49.08 24.20
N VAL A 195 9.75 -48.42 25.19
CA VAL A 195 10.10 -49.08 26.43
C VAL A 195 8.76 -49.44 27.07
N VAL A 196 8.34 -50.69 26.88
CA VAL A 196 7.29 -51.32 27.66
C VAL A 196 7.80 -51.37 29.09
N VAL A 197 7.47 -50.36 29.89
CA VAL A 197 7.64 -50.43 31.34
C VAL A 197 6.60 -51.44 31.82
N ARG A 198 7.05 -52.68 32.04
CA ARG A 198 6.31 -53.71 32.78
C ARG A 198 5.91 -53.13 34.14
N PRO A 199 4.62 -53.18 34.55
CA PRO A 199 4.28 -52.99 35.95
C PRO A 199 4.73 -54.24 36.71
N LEU A 200 5.77 -54.12 37.51
CA LEU A 200 6.10 -55.10 38.54
C LEU A 200 5.12 -54.92 39.69
N THR A 201 4.28 -55.93 39.85
CA THR A 201 3.58 -56.28 41.09
C THR A 201 4.53 -56.22 42.29
N GLU A 202 4.14 -55.48 43.32
CA GLU A 202 4.04 -55.93 44.73
C GLU A 202 4.05 -54.74 45.69
N SER A 203 2.96 -54.56 46.44
CA SER A 203 3.04 -54.30 47.87
C SER A 203 1.69 -54.59 48.50
N VAL A 204 1.53 -55.86 48.87
CA VAL A 204 0.59 -56.31 49.88
C VAL A 204 1.19 -55.87 51.22
N LEU A 205 0.77 -54.72 51.77
CA LEU A 205 0.79 -54.34 53.20
C LEU A 205 0.62 -52.82 53.35
N GLY A 206 -0.60 -52.38 53.71
CA GLY A 206 -0.86 -50.97 54.04
C GLY A 206 -2.32 -50.55 53.84
N ARG A 207 -3.29 -51.28 54.40
CA ARG A 207 -4.03 -50.84 55.59
C ARG A 207 -4.46 -49.35 55.54
N ARG A 208 -5.73 -49.10 55.18
CA ARG A 208 -6.79 -48.63 56.11
C ARG A 208 -7.94 -47.96 55.36
N SER A 209 -9.14 -48.44 55.71
CA SER A 209 -10.41 -47.71 55.71
C SER A 209 -11.24 -47.71 54.43
N ALA A 210 -12.53 -47.97 54.65
CA ALA A 210 -13.68 -47.88 53.74
C ALA A 210 -13.77 -49.10 52.79
N LEU A 211 -14.80 -49.95 52.80
CA LEU A 211 -16.21 -49.69 53.02
C LEU A 211 -16.94 -51.00 53.41
N ARG A 212 -17.70 -50.92 54.51
CA ARG A 212 -19.07 -51.44 54.73
C ARG A 212 -19.43 -52.83 54.17
N ALA A 213 -19.70 -53.77 55.09
CA ALA A 213 -20.40 -55.02 54.83
C ALA A 213 -21.90 -54.78 54.49
N PRO A 214 -22.48 -55.51 53.52
CA PRO A 214 -23.92 -55.67 53.38
C PRO A 214 -24.48 -56.80 54.27
N PRO A 215 -25.78 -56.74 54.64
CA PRO A 215 -26.41 -57.50 55.72
C PRO A 215 -26.71 -58.98 55.38
N PRO A 216 -26.92 -59.84 56.40
CA PRO A 216 -27.23 -61.25 56.22
C PRO A 216 -28.68 -61.45 55.74
N ALA A 217 -28.85 -62.27 54.71
CA ALA A 217 -30.15 -62.85 54.37
C ALA A 217 -30.22 -64.29 54.91
N SER A 218 -31.22 -64.50 55.75
CA SER A 218 -31.70 -65.74 56.34
C SER A 218 -32.46 -66.63 55.34
N ALA A 219 -32.62 -67.91 55.74
CA ALA A 219 -33.49 -68.97 55.21
C ALA A 219 -32.93 -69.75 53.99
N ALA A 220 -32.99 -71.09 53.93
CA ALA A 220 -33.82 -72.08 54.62
C ALA A 220 -33.05 -73.40 54.84
#